data_AF-A0A840MI43-F1
#
_entry.id   AF-A0A840MI43-F1
#
_cell.length_a   1.000
_cell.length_b   1.000
_cell.length_c   1.000
_cell.angle_alpha   90.00
_cell.angle_beta   90.00
_cell.angle_gamma   90.00
#
_symmetry.space_group_name_H-M   'P 1'
#
loop_
_entity.id
_entity.type
_entity.pdbx_description
1 polymer ?
#
loop_
_entity_poly.entity_id
_entity_poly.type
_entity_poly.pdbx_seq_one_letter_code
_entity_poly.pdbx_strand_id
1 'polypeptide(L)'
;MTSEELIATYRELHSLSQHMLDLARQEQWEPLLALDATRAAMLATVAGIDIGAFDLSQTIQTELRDMIAAILAADQQTVTLTEVWLSELRDILASASNERKITDAYR
;
A
#
# COMPACT_ATOMS: atom_id res chain seq x y z
N MET A 1 13.46 -21.83 4.53
CA MET A 1 12.11 -21.37 4.83
C MET A 1 11.21 -22.59 4.99
N THR A 2 10.43 -22.68 6.06
CA THR A 2 9.41 -23.70 6.32
C THR A 2 8.02 -23.19 5.94
N SER A 3 7.01 -24.06 5.94
CA SER A 3 5.61 -23.66 5.71
C SER A 3 5.08 -22.72 6.80
N GLU A 4 5.55 -22.85 8.05
CA GLU A 4 5.23 -21.93 9.14
C GLU A 4 5.85 -20.55 8.93
N GLU A 5 7.13 -20.50 8.51
CA GLU A 5 7.82 -19.25 8.18
C GLU A 5 7.19 -18.55 6.97
N LEU A 6 6.69 -19.32 5.99
CA LEU A 6 5.93 -18.81 4.85
C LEU A 6 4.65 -18.10 5.31
N ILE A 7 3.83 -18.76 6.13
CA ILE A 7 2.59 -18.17 6.65
C ILE A 7 2.89 -16.93 7.49
N ALA A 8 3.91 -16.98 8.34
CA ALA A 8 4.32 -15.83 9.15
C ALA A 8 4.70 -14.62 8.26
N THR A 9 5.46 -14.85 7.19
CA THR A 9 5.85 -13.82 6.23
C THR A 9 4.63 -13.16 5.58
N TYR A 10 3.66 -13.96 5.12
CA TYR A 10 2.42 -13.42 4.54
C TYR A 10 1.54 -12.70 5.56
N ARG A 11 1.54 -13.15 6.83
CA ARG A 11 0.81 -12.51 7.91
C ARG A 11 1.40 -11.13 8.24
N GLU A 12 2.73 -11.02 8.28
CA GLU A 12 3.43 -9.74 8.42
C GLU A 12 3.11 -8.80 7.25
N LEU A 13 3.12 -9.31 6.01
CA LEU A 13 2.73 -8.54 4.82
C LEU A 13 1.29 -8.06 4.85
N HIS A 14 0.38 -8.91 5.30
CA HIS A 14 -1.01 -8.54 5.49
C HIS A 14 -1.15 -7.44 6.55
N SER A 15 -0.49 -7.58 7.70
CA SER A 15 -0.51 -6.55 8.75
C SER A 15 0.04 -5.22 8.26
N LEU A 16 1.14 -5.23 7.49
CA LEU A 16 1.71 -4.01 6.93
C LEU A 16 0.76 -3.36 5.91
N SER A 17 0.14 -4.13 5.02
CA SER A 17 -0.85 -3.61 4.07
C SER A 17 -2.04 -2.96 4.78
N GLN A 18 -2.56 -3.58 5.85
CA GLN A 18 -3.65 -2.99 6.63
C GLN A 18 -3.22 -1.70 7.32
N HIS A 19 -2.01 -1.68 7.91
CA HIS A 19 -1.50 -0.48 8.55
C HIS A 19 -1.32 0.68 7.56
N MET A 20 -0.78 0.41 6.36
CA MET A 20 -0.68 1.40 5.29
C MET A 20 -2.06 1.92 4.86
N LEU A 21 -3.04 1.02 4.71
CA LEU A 21 -4.42 1.42 4.39
C LEU A 21 -5.03 2.30 5.47
N ASP A 22 -4.83 1.97 6.74
CA ASP A 22 -5.36 2.76 7.86
C ASP A 22 -4.73 4.16 7.91
N LEU A 23 -3.44 4.29 7.61
CA LEU A 23 -2.77 5.59 7.48
C LEU A 23 -3.34 6.38 6.31
N ALA A 24 -3.54 5.75 5.15
CA ALA A 24 -4.14 6.41 3.98
C ALA A 24 -5.58 6.88 4.25
N ARG A 25 -6.39 6.07 4.96
CA ARG A 25 -7.76 6.45 5.37
C ARG A 25 -7.80 7.61 6.37
N GLN A 26 -6.75 7.76 7.17
CA GLN A 26 -6.59 8.85 8.12
C GLN A 26 -5.84 10.05 7.52
N GLU A 27 -5.53 10.00 6.22
CA GLU A 27 -4.76 11.03 5.51
C GLU A 27 -3.38 11.29 6.15
N GLN A 28 -2.82 10.28 6.82
CA GLN A 28 -1.50 10.35 7.46
C GLN A 28 -0.40 10.02 6.43
N TRP A 29 -0.15 10.97 5.53
CA TRP A 29 0.73 10.76 4.38
C TRP A 29 2.21 10.64 4.73
N GLU A 30 2.75 11.45 5.67
CA GLU A 30 4.18 11.30 6.03
C GLU A 30 4.48 9.95 6.70
N PRO A 31 3.68 9.46 7.67
CA PRO A 31 3.84 8.11 8.20
C PRO A 31 3.67 7.02 7.14
N LEU A 32 2.73 7.19 6.20
CA LEU A 32 2.52 6.23 5.11
C LEU A 32 3.77 6.13 4.22
N LEU A 33 4.38 7.25 3.85
CA LEU A 33 5.61 7.30 3.06
C LEU A 33 6.80 6.68 3.82
N ALA A 34 6.85 6.82 5.14
CA ALA A 34 7.91 6.22 5.95
C ALA A 34 7.90 4.68 5.92
N LEU A 35 6.75 4.06 5.59
CA LEU A 35 6.63 2.60 5.47
C LEU A 35 7.07 2.06 4.10
N ASP A 36 7.31 2.91 3.10
CA ASP A 36 7.56 2.49 1.72
C ASP A 36 8.80 1.59 1.59
N ALA A 37 9.90 1.96 2.25
CA ALA A 37 11.14 1.16 2.26
C ALA A 37 10.93 -0.22 2.89
N THR A 38 10.20 -0.27 4.01
CA THR A 38 9.84 -1.53 4.69
C THR A 38 8.95 -2.39 3.80
N ARG A 39 7.97 -1.78 3.13
CA ARG A 39 7.08 -2.47 2.18
C ARG A 39 7.85 -3.05 1.01
N ALA A 40 8.72 -2.27 0.40
CA ALA A 40 9.54 -2.70 -0.74
C ALA A 40 10.45 -3.88 -0.37
N ALA A 41 11.10 -3.83 0.80
CA ALA A 41 11.94 -4.91 1.29
C ALA A 41 11.14 -6.21 1.49
N MET A 42 9.92 -6.12 2.05
CA MET A 42 9.10 -7.29 2.31
C MET A 42 8.51 -7.90 1.04
N LEU A 43 8.11 -7.06 0.06
CA LEU A 43 7.71 -7.53 -1.26
C LEU A 43 8.85 -8.21 -2.01
N ALA A 44 10.08 -7.71 -1.89
CA ALA A 44 11.26 -8.35 -2.48
C ALA A 44 11.51 -9.75 -1.89
N THR A 45 11.36 -9.89 -0.56
CA THR A 45 11.43 -11.20 0.10
C THR A 45 10.36 -12.15 -0.44
N VAL A 46 9.12 -11.69 -0.52
CA VAL A 46 7.97 -12.51 -0.97
C VAL A 46 8.06 -12.89 -2.45
N ALA A 47 8.58 -11.99 -3.29
CA ALA A 47 8.78 -12.25 -4.72
C ALA A 47 9.81 -13.37 -4.99
N GLY A 48 10.74 -13.61 -4.07
CA GLY A 48 11.71 -14.70 -4.15
C GLY A 48 11.17 -16.07 -3.71
N ILE A 49 9.94 -16.15 -3.23
CA ILE A 49 9.35 -17.37 -2.69
C ILE A 49 8.71 -18.20 -3.81
N ASP A 50 9.23 -19.41 -4.02
CA ASP A 50 8.51 -20.44 -4.78
C ASP A 50 7.54 -21.19 -3.86
N ILE A 51 6.27 -20.76 -3.83
CA ILE A 51 5.22 -21.40 -3.02
C ILE A 51 5.00 -22.86 -3.44
N GLY A 52 5.25 -23.21 -4.71
CA GLY A 52 5.09 -24.56 -5.24
C GLY A 52 6.09 -25.57 -4.68
N ALA A 53 7.20 -25.09 -4.09
CA ALA A 53 8.19 -25.94 -3.44
C ALA A 53 7.75 -26.44 -2.04
N PHE A 54 6.62 -25.95 -1.51
CA PHE A 54 6.13 -26.32 -0.18
C PHE A 54 5.01 -27.36 -0.27
N ASP A 55 5.13 -28.42 0.55
CA ASP A 55 4.02 -29.35 0.78
C ASP A 55 3.05 -28.73 1.79
N LEU A 56 1.99 -28.09 1.27
CA LEU A 56 1.01 -27.35 2.06
C LEU A 56 -0.30 -28.12 2.15
N SER A 57 -0.82 -28.26 3.37
CA SER A 57 -2.17 -28.76 3.58
C SER A 57 -3.20 -27.86 2.90
N GLN A 58 -4.37 -28.42 2.54
CA GLN A 58 -5.45 -27.66 1.92
C GLN A 58 -5.88 -26.45 2.76
N THR A 59 -5.86 -26.58 4.09
CA THR A 59 -6.16 -25.50 5.03
C THR A 59 -5.18 -24.34 4.88
N ILE A 60 -3.88 -24.62 4.83
CA ILE A 60 -2.83 -23.60 4.69
C ILE A 60 -2.92 -22.93 3.32
N GLN A 61 -3.19 -23.68 2.25
CA GLN A 61 -3.36 -23.12 0.92
C GLN A 61 -4.55 -22.14 0.86
N THR A 62 -5.65 -22.45 1.54
CA THR A 62 -6.79 -21.54 1.65
C THR A 62 -6.43 -20.29 2.47
N GLU A 63 -5.78 -20.45 3.62
CA GLU A 63 -5.35 -19.32 4.47
C GLU A 63 -4.44 -18.34 3.70
N LEU A 64 -3.44 -18.86 2.98
CA LEU A 64 -2.55 -18.04 2.16
C LEU A 64 -3.29 -17.32 1.03
N ARG A 65 -4.23 -17.99 0.35
CA ARG A 65 -5.03 -17.39 -0.72
C ARG A 65 -5.86 -16.22 -0.18
N ASP A 66 -6.50 -16.41 0.97
CA ASP A 66 -7.35 -15.40 1.60
C ASP A 66 -6.50 -14.20 2.05
N MET A 67 -5.32 -14.45 2.64
CA MET A 67 -4.38 -13.39 3.00
C MET A 67 -3.87 -12.61 1.77
N ILE A 68 -3.49 -13.30 0.69
CA ILE A 68 -3.05 -12.66 -0.55
C ILE A 68 -4.16 -11.78 -1.13
N ALA A 69 -5.39 -12.28 -1.17
CA ALA A 69 -6.54 -11.51 -1.64
C ALA A 69 -6.77 -10.26 -0.77
N ALA A 70 -6.67 -10.39 0.56
CA ALA A 70 -6.82 -9.26 1.47
C ALA A 70 -5.70 -8.23 1.33
N ILE A 71 -4.45 -8.66 1.14
CA ILE A 71 -3.30 -7.80 0.84
C ILE A 71 -3.57 -6.99 -0.42
N LEU A 72 -3.93 -7.65 -1.53
CA LEU A 72 -4.17 -6.99 -2.81
C LEU A 72 -5.33 -5.99 -2.73
N ALA A 73 -6.40 -6.33 -2.00
CA ALA A 73 -7.52 -5.43 -1.79
C ALA A 73 -7.15 -4.19 -0.97
N ALA A 74 -6.31 -4.35 0.06
CA ALA A 74 -5.84 -3.24 0.88
C ALA A 74 -4.88 -2.32 0.10
N ASP A 75 -3.97 -2.90 -0.68
CA ASP A 75 -3.03 -2.16 -1.53
C ASP A 75 -3.80 -1.35 -2.58
N GLN A 76 -4.80 -1.96 -3.24
CA GLN A 76 -5.62 -1.27 -4.24
C GLN A 76 -6.38 -0.07 -3.63
N GLN A 77 -6.94 -0.22 -2.43
CA GLN A 77 -7.59 0.90 -1.73
C GLN A 77 -6.61 2.00 -1.35
N THR A 78 -5.40 1.64 -0.91
CA THR A 78 -4.35 2.59 -0.55
C THR A 78 -3.94 3.42 -1.77
N VAL A 79 -3.78 2.77 -2.93
CA VAL A 79 -3.50 3.47 -4.21
C VAL A 79 -4.63 4.42 -4.56
N THR A 80 -5.88 3.97 -4.52
CA THR A 80 -7.04 4.81 -4.86
C THR A 80 -7.14 6.05 -3.95
N LEU A 81 -6.94 5.91 -2.65
CA LEU A 81 -6.93 7.06 -1.72
C LEU A 81 -5.80 8.03 -2.03
N THR A 82 -4.62 7.51 -2.33
CA THR A 82 -3.44 8.33 -2.69
C THR A 82 -3.67 9.09 -3.99
N GLU A 83 -4.27 8.46 -5.00
CA GLU A 83 -4.60 9.09 -6.28
C GLU A 83 -5.62 10.23 -6.13
N VAL A 84 -6.62 10.05 -5.28
CA VAL A 84 -7.61 11.08 -4.95
C VAL A 84 -6.94 12.28 -4.31
N TRP A 85 -6.15 12.07 -3.25
CA TRP A 85 -5.42 13.13 -2.57
C TRP A 85 -4.47 13.88 -3.52
N LEU A 86 -3.74 13.16 -4.37
CA LEU A 86 -2.88 13.77 -5.39
C LEU A 86 -3.68 14.63 -6.39
N SER A 87 -4.92 14.25 -6.70
CA SER A 87 -5.80 15.06 -7.55
C SER A 87 -6.21 16.36 -6.87
N GLU A 88 -6.63 16.28 -5.61
CA GLU A 88 -7.00 17.46 -4.83
C GLU A 88 -5.84 18.44 -4.68
N LEU A 89 -4.62 17.93 -4.44
CA LEU A 89 -3.42 18.76 -4.40
C LEU A 89 -3.12 19.46 -5.73
N ARG A 90 -3.30 18.77 -6.86
CA ARG A 90 -3.12 19.40 -8.19
C ARG A 90 -4.12 20.53 -8.41
N ASP A 91 -5.37 20.33 -8.00
CA ASP A 91 -6.42 21.34 -8.15
C ASP A 91 -6.14 22.57 -7.27
N ILE A 92 -5.67 22.37 -6.03
CA ILE A 92 -5.25 23.46 -5.13
C ILE A 92 -4.06 24.25 -5.72
N LEU A 93 -3.07 23.57 -6.29
CA LEU A 93 -1.93 24.24 -6.90
C LEU A 93 -2.32 25.01 -8.17
N ALA A 94 -3.24 24.46 -8.96
CA ALA A 94 -3.77 25.11 -10.16
C ALA A 94 -4.56 26.38 -9.82
N SER A 95 -5.41 26.35 -8.79
CA SER A 95 -6.18 27.51 -8.35
C SER A 95 -5.26 28.62 -7.80
N ALA A 96 -4.29 28.29 -6.95
CA ALA A 96 -3.33 29.26 -6.41
C ALA A 96 -2.46 29.92 -7.50
N SER A 97 -2.08 29.18 -8.53
CA SER A 97 -1.38 29.72 -9.71
C SER A 97 -2.26 30.71 -10.49
N ASN A 98 -3.55 30.39 -10.61
CA ASN A 98 -4.50 31.26 -11.29
C ASN A 98 -4.78 32.56 -10.49
N GLU A 99 -4.89 32.47 -9.17
CA GLU A 99 -5.01 33.63 -8.27
C GLU A 99 -3.81 34.59 -8.36
N ARG A 100 -2.58 34.05 -8.44
CA ARG A 100 -1.38 34.87 -8.65
C ARG A 100 -1.41 35.59 -9.99
N LYS A 101 -1.79 34.91 -11.08
CA LYS A 101 -1.90 35.53 -12.42
C LYS A 101 -2.92 36.66 -12.45
N ILE A 102 -4.06 36.50 -11.76
CA ILE A 102 -5.07 37.56 -11.63
C ILE A 102 -4.50 38.73 -10.83
N THR A 103 -3.88 38.46 -9.68
CA THR A 103 -3.30 39.50 -8.82
C THR A 103 -2.20 40.31 -9.54
N ASP A 104 -1.37 39.66 -10.35
CA ASP A 104 -0.31 40.31 -11.14
C ASP A 104 -0.87 41.06 -12.37
N ALA A 105 -1.98 40.60 -12.97
CA ALA A 105 -2.60 41.25 -14.12
C ALA A 105 -3.43 42.50 -13.77
N TYR A 106 -3.84 42.63 -12.50
CA TYR A 106 -4.61 43.77 -12.00
C TYR A 106 -3.79 44.69 -11.08
N ARG A 107 -2.46 44.60 -11.12
CA ARG A 107 -1.52 45.50 -10.42
C ARG A 107 -0.88 46.51 -11.36
#